data_AF-A0A965V9V5-F1
#
_entry.id   AF-A0A965V9V5-F1
#
_cell.length_a   1.000
_cell.length_b   1.000
_cell.length_c   1.000
_cell.angle_alpha   90.00
_cell.angle_beta   90.00
_cell.angle_gamma   90.00
#
_symmetry.space_group_name_H-M   'P 1'
#
loop_
_entity.id
_entity.type
_entity.pdbx_description
1 polymer ?
#
loop_
_entity_poly.entity_id
_entity_poly.type
_entity_poly.pdbx_seq_one_letter_code
_entity_poly.pdbx_strand_id
1 'polypeptide(L)'
;MTWLLSVFIFATGFAETTQPLVLRTGDSNIEAVDFSYSYLPAKEKIEEPTIESLQKISFVSAKRSLPNLGYSRGQLVAKFEFQNQSNESDWILRLGNPHLKKLRLFELKDNQLNERLRTGIEEPFLSRPILFREFWLPLKLEPNKTQTFYLITESGQWLGLIPYLTLPS
;
A
#
# COMPACT_ATOMS: atom_id res chain seq x y z
N MET A 1 -8.57 5.10 56.58
CA MET A 1 -9.42 4.87 55.39
C MET A 1 -8.98 5.88 54.34
N THR A 2 -7.98 5.52 53.55
CA THR A 2 -7.30 6.43 52.61
C THR A 2 -7.64 5.96 51.21
N TRP A 3 -8.43 6.74 50.48
CA TRP A 3 -8.74 6.48 49.08
C TRP A 3 -7.64 7.09 48.21
N LEU A 4 -6.95 6.27 47.42
CA LEU A 4 -6.02 6.69 46.37
C LEU A 4 -6.83 6.94 45.09
N LEU A 5 -6.91 8.20 44.66
CA LEU A 5 -7.37 8.55 43.31
C LEU A 5 -6.29 8.12 42.31
N SER A 6 -6.63 7.16 41.45
CA SER A 6 -5.82 6.82 40.27
C SER A 6 -6.25 7.70 39.11
N VAL A 7 -5.35 8.58 38.66
CA VAL A 7 -5.52 9.36 37.43
C VAL A 7 -5.14 8.46 36.25
N PHE A 8 -6.13 8.07 35.45
CA PHE A 8 -5.88 7.44 34.16
C PHE A 8 -5.50 8.51 33.14
N ILE A 9 -4.22 8.53 32.74
CA ILE A 9 -3.78 9.28 31.56
C ILE A 9 -4.20 8.46 30.34
N PHE A 10 -5.26 8.88 29.66
CA PHE A 10 -5.55 8.40 28.31
C PHE A 10 -4.51 9.00 27.36
N ALA A 11 -3.56 8.18 26.92
CA ALA A 11 -2.75 8.52 25.76
C ALA A 11 -3.65 8.42 24.53
N THR A 12 -4.15 9.55 24.02
CA THR A 12 -4.83 9.60 22.74
C THR A 12 -3.79 9.39 21.64
N GLY A 13 -3.74 8.19 21.08
CA GLY A 13 -3.00 7.93 19.85
C GLY A 13 -3.58 8.78 18.72
N PHE A 14 -2.80 9.71 18.18
CA PHE A 14 -3.17 10.41 16.95
C PHE A 14 -3.08 9.40 15.80
N ALA A 15 -4.23 9.04 15.23
CA ALA A 15 -4.25 8.40 13.92
C ALA A 15 -3.83 9.46 12.90
N GLU A 16 -2.65 9.31 12.29
CA GLU A 16 -2.23 10.17 11.18
C GLU A 16 -3.04 9.81 9.93
N THR A 17 -4.00 10.65 9.57
CA THR A 17 -4.71 10.53 8.29
C THR A 17 -3.75 10.83 7.16
N THR A 18 -3.49 9.84 6.31
CA THR A 18 -2.72 10.02 5.08
C THR A 18 -3.58 10.79 4.10
N GLN A 19 -3.05 11.86 3.51
CA GLN A 19 -3.78 12.56 2.45
C GLN A 19 -3.72 11.73 1.16
N PRO A 20 -4.81 11.69 0.38
CA PRO A 20 -4.79 10.97 -0.88
C PRO A 20 -3.85 11.65 -1.88
N LEU A 21 -3.13 10.84 -2.66
CA LEU A 21 -2.40 11.32 -3.82
C LEU A 21 -3.40 11.77 -4.88
N VAL A 22 -3.34 13.05 -5.25
CA VAL A 22 -4.26 13.66 -6.21
C VAL A 22 -3.70 13.55 -7.62
N LEU A 23 -4.45 12.90 -8.51
CA LEU A 23 -4.14 12.79 -9.95
C LEU A 23 -4.90 13.86 -10.71
N ARG A 24 -4.24 14.60 -11.60
CA ARG A 24 -4.82 15.73 -12.35
C ARG A 24 -4.69 15.50 -13.86
N THR A 25 -5.54 16.18 -14.62
CA THR A 25 -5.48 16.17 -16.08
C THR A 25 -4.11 16.67 -16.56
N GLY A 26 -3.49 15.90 -17.45
CA GLY A 26 -2.14 16.17 -17.97
C GLY A 26 -1.02 15.45 -17.20
N ASP A 27 -1.32 14.86 -16.03
CA ASP A 27 -0.36 14.00 -15.35
C ASP A 27 -0.13 12.72 -16.15
N SER A 28 1.14 12.34 -16.30
CA SER A 28 1.55 11.14 -17.04
C SER A 28 2.58 10.28 -16.32
N ASN A 29 3.32 10.88 -15.37
CA ASN A 29 4.31 10.22 -14.53
C ASN A 29 4.33 10.93 -13.17
N ILE A 30 3.75 10.31 -12.15
CA ILE A 30 3.60 10.88 -10.81
C ILE A 30 4.35 10.00 -9.82
N GLU A 31 5.15 10.60 -8.95
CA GLU A 31 5.71 9.87 -7.80
C GLU A 31 4.60 9.65 -6.77
N ALA A 32 4.33 8.40 -6.42
CA ALA A 32 3.40 8.05 -5.36
C ALA A 32 4.12 8.15 -4.00
N VAL A 33 4.47 9.38 -3.60
CA VAL A 33 5.12 9.70 -2.31
C VAL A 33 4.13 9.77 -1.14
N ASP A 34 2.84 9.95 -1.43
CA ASP A 34 1.77 10.19 -0.45
C ASP A 34 1.07 8.88 -0.09
N PHE A 35 1.83 7.93 0.42
CA PHE A 35 1.29 6.67 0.91
C PHE A 35 1.75 6.39 2.34
N SER A 36 1.11 5.39 2.95
CA SER A 36 1.50 4.92 4.27
C SER A 36 1.83 3.45 4.24
N TYR A 37 2.65 3.01 5.18
CA TYR A 37 3.05 1.61 5.26
C TYR A 37 3.11 1.14 6.70
N SER A 38 3.14 -0.17 6.87
CA SER A 38 3.48 -0.84 8.11
C SER A 38 4.31 -2.07 7.80
N TYR A 39 5.21 -2.42 8.71
CA TYR A 39 5.98 -3.65 8.62
C TYR A 39 5.51 -4.59 9.73
N LEU A 40 5.02 -5.75 9.33
CA LEU A 40 4.57 -6.81 10.22
C LEU A 40 5.71 -7.83 10.37
N PRO A 41 6.21 -8.08 11.60
CA PRO A 41 7.15 -9.16 11.85
C PRO A 41 6.61 -10.52 11.40
N ALA A 42 7.50 -11.50 11.20
CA ALA A 42 7.12 -12.83 10.70
C ALA A 42 6.03 -13.54 11.53
N LYS A 43 5.93 -13.25 12.84
CA LYS A 43 4.92 -13.82 13.75
C LYS A 43 3.54 -13.17 13.61
N GLU A 44 3.45 -12.02 12.97
CA GLU A 44 2.27 -11.17 12.83
C GLU A 44 1.79 -11.07 11.38
N LYS A 45 2.36 -11.89 10.48
CA LYS A 45 1.96 -11.93 9.07
C LYS A 45 0.47 -12.22 8.94
N ILE A 46 -0.13 -11.57 7.96
CA ILE A 46 -1.51 -11.79 7.57
C ILE A 46 -1.47 -12.60 6.26
N GLU A 47 -1.81 -13.88 6.36
CA GLU A 47 -1.88 -14.78 5.19
C GLU A 47 -3.11 -14.48 4.33
N GLU A 48 -4.27 -14.23 4.95
CA GLU A 48 -5.49 -13.84 4.25
C GLU A 48 -6.05 -12.55 4.84
N PRO A 49 -5.83 -11.40 4.17
CA PRO A 49 -6.23 -10.11 4.71
C PRO A 49 -7.75 -9.94 4.67
N THR A 50 -8.29 -9.46 5.78
CA THR A 50 -9.65 -8.93 5.89
C THR A 50 -9.60 -7.44 6.21
N ILE A 51 -10.73 -6.75 6.05
CA ILE A 51 -10.83 -5.33 6.41
C ILE A 51 -10.49 -5.11 7.88
N GLU A 52 -11.01 -5.96 8.77
CA GLU A 52 -10.77 -5.86 10.21
C GLU A 52 -9.29 -6.08 10.54
N SER A 53 -8.61 -6.99 9.83
CA SER A 53 -7.18 -7.22 10.02
C SER A 53 -6.35 -5.99 9.60
N LEU A 54 -6.69 -5.36 8.48
CA LEU A 54 -5.98 -4.20 7.94
C LEU A 54 -6.26 -2.92 8.74
N GLN A 55 -7.46 -2.76 9.29
CA GLN A 55 -7.82 -1.63 10.15
C GLN A 55 -7.11 -1.64 11.51
N LYS A 56 -6.69 -2.82 11.98
CA LYS A 56 -5.91 -2.95 13.23
C LYS A 56 -4.43 -2.57 13.07
N ILE A 57 -3.95 -2.46 11.82
CA ILE A 57 -2.56 -2.12 11.55
C ILE A 57 -2.33 -0.63 11.80
N SER A 58 -1.31 -0.32 12.58
CA SER A 58 -0.78 1.03 12.71
C SER A 58 0.09 1.36 11.50
N PHE A 59 -0.33 2.36 10.73
CA PHE A 59 0.37 2.84 9.55
C PHE A 59 1.22 4.07 9.86
N VAL A 60 2.37 4.18 9.22
CA VAL A 60 3.23 5.37 9.24
C VAL A 60 3.35 5.95 7.84
N SER A 61 3.41 7.28 7.74
CA SER A 61 3.54 7.95 6.44
C SER A 61 4.92 7.72 5.81
N ALA A 62 4.95 7.36 4.53
CA ALA A 62 6.17 7.20 3.75
C ALA A 62 6.94 8.51 3.55
N LYS A 63 6.27 9.68 3.60
CA LYS A 63 6.95 11.00 3.56
C LYS A 63 7.95 11.19 4.69
N ARG A 64 7.69 10.60 5.86
CA ARG A 64 8.52 10.79 7.05
C ARG A 64 9.81 9.98 6.95
N SER A 65 9.73 8.76 6.44
CA SER A 65 10.89 7.88 6.24
C SER A 65 10.51 6.72 5.32
N LEU A 66 11.37 6.40 4.37
CA LEU A 66 11.33 5.07 3.75
C LEU A 66 12.05 4.10 4.68
N PRO A 67 11.42 3.00 5.10
CA PRO A 67 12.01 2.08 6.05
C PRO A 67 13.07 1.23 5.34
N ASN A 68 14.31 1.25 5.82
CA ASN A 68 15.28 0.24 5.44
C ASN A 68 15.14 -0.97 6.37
N LEU A 69 14.25 -1.90 6.02
CA LEU A 69 13.92 -3.06 6.87
C LEU A 69 14.88 -4.25 6.63
N GLY A 70 15.89 -4.09 5.76
CA GLY A 70 16.87 -5.12 5.43
C GLY A 70 16.26 -6.40 4.86
N TYR A 71 16.98 -7.52 5.00
CA TYR A 71 16.48 -8.85 4.61
C TYR A 71 15.70 -9.49 5.76
N SER A 72 14.53 -8.95 6.05
CA SER A 72 13.65 -9.55 7.05
C SER A 72 12.66 -10.54 6.40
N ARG A 73 12.18 -11.50 7.20
CA ARG A 73 11.15 -12.47 6.79
C ARG A 73 9.72 -12.00 7.09
N GLY A 74 9.50 -10.72 7.40
CA GLY A 74 8.18 -10.19 7.70
C GLY A 74 7.36 -9.89 6.45
N GLN A 75 6.36 -9.03 6.62
CA GLN A 75 5.45 -8.60 5.57
C GLN A 75 5.37 -7.07 5.57
N LEU A 76 5.54 -6.47 4.40
CA LEU A 76 5.30 -5.06 4.19
C LEU A 76 3.86 -4.88 3.71
N VAL A 77 3.12 -4.00 4.38
CA VAL A 77 1.77 -3.60 4.00
C VAL A 77 1.80 -2.12 3.67
N ALA A 78 1.59 -1.76 2.40
CA ALA A 78 1.45 -0.37 1.97
C ALA A 78 -0.02 -0.06 1.67
N LYS A 79 -0.48 1.11 2.10
CA LYS A 79 -1.81 1.65 1.87
C LYS A 79 -1.68 2.91 1.01
N PHE A 80 -2.30 2.88 -0.16
CA PHE A 80 -2.40 4.00 -1.07
C PHE A 80 -3.83 4.51 -1.10
N GLU A 81 -4.00 5.82 -1.09
CA GLU A 81 -5.28 6.47 -1.36
C GLU A 81 -5.08 7.38 -2.57
N PHE A 82 -5.79 7.12 -3.66
CA PHE A 82 -5.70 7.90 -4.89
C PHE A 82 -6.98 8.68 -5.09
N GLN A 83 -6.89 10.00 -5.19
CA GLN A 83 -8.01 10.85 -5.61
C GLN A 83 -7.81 11.19 -7.08
N ASN A 84 -8.61 10.58 -7.96
CA ASN A 84 -8.51 10.85 -9.39
C ASN A 84 -9.35 12.06 -9.76
N GLN A 85 -8.72 13.22 -10.01
CA GLN A 85 -9.35 14.42 -10.54
C GLN A 85 -9.08 14.61 -12.05
N SER A 86 -8.48 13.61 -12.69
CA SER A 86 -8.28 13.57 -14.14
C SER A 86 -9.45 12.86 -14.83
N ASN A 87 -9.43 12.87 -16.16
CA ASN A 87 -10.36 12.07 -16.97
C ASN A 87 -9.82 10.65 -17.28
N GLU A 88 -8.58 10.34 -16.88
CA GLU A 88 -7.92 9.08 -17.19
C GLU A 88 -8.32 8.01 -16.17
N SER A 89 -8.84 6.87 -16.65
CA SER A 89 -9.21 5.77 -15.76
C SER A 89 -8.12 4.73 -15.59
N ASP A 90 -7.20 4.67 -16.55
CA ASP A 90 -6.26 3.58 -16.69
C ASP A 90 -4.88 4.04 -16.28
N TRP A 91 -4.36 3.40 -15.25
CA TRP A 91 -3.08 3.75 -14.67
C TRP A 91 -2.24 2.50 -14.45
N ILE A 92 -0.93 2.68 -14.38
CA ILE A 92 0.02 1.62 -14.04
C ILE A 92 0.77 2.08 -12.80
N LEU A 93 0.58 1.35 -11.70
CA LEU A 93 1.42 1.50 -10.51
C LEU A 93 2.70 0.69 -10.71
N ARG A 94 3.84 1.38 -10.78
CA ARG A 94 5.16 0.82 -11.00
C ARG A 94 5.91 0.70 -9.68
N LEU A 95 6.39 -0.51 -9.39
CA LEU A 95 7.21 -0.82 -8.23
C LEU A 95 8.63 -1.16 -8.68
N GLY A 96 9.60 -0.34 -8.25
CA GLY A 96 10.99 -0.43 -8.70
C GLY A 96 11.78 -1.62 -8.14
N ASN A 97 11.21 -2.45 -7.26
CA ASN A 97 11.89 -3.66 -6.75
C ASN A 97 11.43 -4.93 -7.50
N PRO A 98 12.30 -5.56 -8.31
CA PRO A 98 11.96 -6.78 -9.03
C PRO A 98 11.99 -8.05 -8.16
N HIS A 99 12.37 -7.95 -6.89
CA HIS A 99 12.55 -9.08 -5.96
C HIS A 99 11.40 -9.27 -4.96
N LEU A 100 10.29 -8.53 -5.13
CA LEU A 100 9.12 -8.64 -4.25
C LEU A 100 8.52 -10.06 -4.29
N LYS A 101 8.35 -10.64 -3.10
CA LYS A 101 7.77 -11.98 -2.90
C LYS A 101 6.29 -11.87 -2.58
N LYS A 102 5.48 -12.80 -3.11
CA LYS A 102 4.04 -12.90 -2.89
C LYS A 102 3.35 -11.53 -2.87
N LEU A 103 3.54 -10.77 -3.94
CA LEU A 103 2.98 -9.44 -4.10
C LEU A 103 1.49 -9.55 -4.38
N ARG A 104 0.65 -9.03 -3.49
CA ARG A 104 -0.80 -9.01 -3.61
C ARG A 104 -1.31 -7.58 -3.56
N LEU A 105 -2.19 -7.24 -4.49
CA LEU A 105 -2.86 -5.95 -4.56
C LEU A 105 -4.34 -6.15 -4.28
N PHE A 106 -4.85 -5.37 -3.33
CA PHE A 106 -6.25 -5.34 -2.96
C PHE A 106 -6.81 -3.94 -3.15
N GLU A 107 -8.08 -3.87 -3.51
CA GLU A 107 -8.86 -2.64 -3.52
C GLU A 107 -9.94 -2.72 -2.44
N LEU A 108 -10.03 -1.69 -1.62
CA LEU A 108 -11.15 -1.52 -0.69
C LEU A 108 -12.25 -0.71 -1.40
N LYS A 109 -13.34 -1.38 -1.74
CA LYS A 109 -14.50 -0.79 -2.43
C LYS A 109 -15.79 -1.26 -1.77
N ASP A 110 -16.69 -0.32 -1.45
CA ASP A 110 -18.00 -0.60 -0.83
C ASP A 110 -17.91 -1.45 0.46
N ASN A 111 -16.88 -1.18 1.28
CA ASN A 111 -16.55 -1.95 2.48
C ASN A 111 -16.33 -3.45 2.21
N GLN A 112 -15.79 -3.75 1.02
CA GLN A 112 -15.32 -5.08 0.62
C GLN A 112 -13.87 -4.98 0.16
N LEU A 113 -13.04 -5.91 0.63
CA LEU A 113 -11.65 -6.03 0.21
C LEU A 113 -11.58 -7.00 -0.97
N ASN A 114 -11.32 -6.48 -2.16
CA ASN A 114 -11.26 -7.25 -3.39
C ASN A 114 -9.80 -7.47 -3.80
N GLU A 115 -9.35 -8.72 -3.89
CA GLU A 115 -8.04 -9.03 -4.46
C GLU A 115 -8.08 -8.73 -5.96
N ARG A 116 -7.24 -7.79 -6.41
CA ARG A 116 -7.14 -7.38 -7.81
C ARG A 116 -6.05 -8.12 -8.56
N LEU A 117 -4.97 -8.46 -7.86
CA LEU A 117 -3.82 -9.09 -8.47
C LEU A 117 -2.99 -9.86 -7.43
N ARG A 118 -2.45 -11.00 -7.87
CA ARG A 118 -1.44 -11.79 -7.17
C ARG A 118 -0.28 -12.07 -8.11
N THR A 119 0.94 -11.73 -7.69
CA THR A 119 2.17 -11.93 -8.44
C THR A 119 3.37 -12.00 -7.47
N GLY A 120 4.59 -11.81 -7.96
CA GLY A 120 5.82 -11.84 -7.18
C GLY A 120 6.87 -12.71 -7.86
N ILE A 121 8.04 -12.84 -7.24
CA ILE A 121 9.10 -13.71 -7.77
C ILE A 121 8.83 -15.21 -7.58
N GLU A 122 7.86 -15.56 -6.74
CA GLU A 122 7.45 -16.95 -6.50
C GLU A 122 6.36 -17.40 -7.47
N GLU A 123 5.77 -16.46 -8.22
CA GLU A 123 4.79 -16.72 -9.28
C GLU A 123 5.50 -16.78 -10.65
N PRO A 124 4.99 -17.55 -11.63
CA PRO A 124 5.57 -17.60 -12.97
C PRO A 124 5.67 -16.20 -13.60
N PHE A 125 6.80 -15.87 -14.22
CA PHE A 125 6.98 -14.55 -14.86
C PHE A 125 5.87 -14.23 -15.89
N LEU A 126 5.40 -15.25 -16.61
CA LEU A 126 4.34 -15.12 -17.61
C LEU A 126 2.94 -14.88 -17.01
N SER A 127 2.75 -14.97 -15.70
CA SER A 127 1.49 -14.60 -15.04
C SER A 127 1.39 -13.10 -14.72
N ARG A 128 2.46 -12.33 -14.96
CA ARG A 128 2.46 -10.87 -14.76
C ARG A 128 1.51 -10.21 -15.77
N PRO A 129 0.69 -9.21 -15.36
CA PRO A 129 -0.17 -8.48 -16.28
C PRO A 129 0.60 -7.76 -17.39
N ILE A 130 1.79 -7.28 -17.07
CA ILE A 130 2.72 -6.64 -18.00
C ILE A 130 4.07 -7.34 -17.85
N LEU A 131 4.61 -7.85 -18.95
CA LEU A 131 5.86 -8.62 -18.99
C LEU A 131 7.07 -7.68 -18.93
N PHE A 132 7.31 -7.13 -17.74
CA PHE A 132 8.45 -6.27 -17.46
C PHE A 132 9.23 -6.77 -16.23
N ARG A 133 10.50 -6.38 -16.10
CA ARG A 133 11.37 -6.82 -14.99
C ARG A 133 10.84 -6.34 -13.65
N GLU A 134 10.46 -5.06 -13.59
CA GLU A 134 9.77 -4.44 -12.47
C GLU A 134 8.31 -4.88 -12.41
N PHE A 135 7.66 -4.71 -11.26
CA PHE A 135 6.23 -4.98 -11.17
C PHE A 135 5.43 -3.77 -11.62
N TRP A 136 4.71 -3.94 -12.72
CA TRP A 136 3.81 -2.94 -13.28
C TRP A 136 2.39 -3.45 -13.07
N LEU A 137 1.66 -2.79 -12.17
CA LEU A 137 0.35 -3.22 -11.70
C LEU A 137 -0.71 -2.31 -12.33
N PRO A 138 -1.53 -2.83 -13.25
CA PRO A 138 -2.62 -2.05 -13.82
C PRO A 138 -3.65 -1.71 -12.74
N LEU A 139 -4.01 -0.42 -12.64
CA LEU A 139 -5.05 0.10 -11.77
C LEU A 139 -6.16 0.72 -12.63
N LYS A 140 -7.40 0.49 -12.20
CA LYS A 140 -8.57 1.22 -12.71
C LYS A 140 -8.96 2.24 -11.65
N LEU A 141 -8.62 3.50 -11.89
CA LEU A 141 -8.92 4.62 -11.00
C LEU A 141 -10.05 5.43 -11.62
N GLU A 142 -11.27 5.27 -11.11
CA GLU A 142 -12.46 5.95 -11.61
C GLU A 142 -12.33 7.48 -11.47
N PRO A 143 -12.59 8.25 -12.54
CA PRO A 143 -12.60 9.71 -12.47
C PRO A 143 -13.51 10.25 -11.37
N ASN A 144 -13.06 11.30 -10.70
CA ASN A 144 -13.72 11.99 -9.60
C ASN A 144 -13.98 11.12 -8.36
N LYS A 145 -13.25 10.01 -8.20
CA LYS A 145 -13.34 9.14 -7.02
C LYS A 145 -12.03 9.09 -6.25
N THR A 146 -12.17 8.83 -4.96
CA THR A 146 -11.06 8.40 -4.11
C THR A 146 -11.13 6.89 -3.96
N GLN A 147 -10.04 6.20 -4.28
CA GLN A 147 -9.93 4.75 -4.14
C GLN A 147 -8.76 4.37 -3.24
N THR A 148 -8.99 3.37 -2.40
CA THR A 148 -8.02 2.88 -1.42
C THR A 148 -7.50 1.52 -1.86
N PHE A 149 -6.19 1.39 -1.95
CA PHE A 149 -5.51 0.15 -2.30
C PHE A 149 -4.57 -0.28 -1.18
N TYR A 150 -4.52 -1.59 -0.95
CA TYR A 150 -3.53 -2.23 -0.10
C TYR A 150 -2.62 -3.09 -0.95
N LEU A 151 -1.32 -2.89 -0.80
CA LEU A 151 -0.28 -3.68 -1.42
C LEU A 151 0.45 -4.45 -0.32
N ILE A 152 0.48 -5.77 -0.43
CA ILE A 152 1.06 -6.66 0.58
C ILE A 152 2.15 -7.50 -0.08
N THR A 153 3.31 -7.59 0.56
CA THR A 153 4.43 -8.42 0.09
C THR A 153 5.16 -9.09 1.24
N GLU A 154 5.53 -10.35 1.05
CA GLU A 154 6.34 -11.12 2.01
C GLU A 154 7.82 -10.82 1.86
N SER A 155 8.20 -9.58 2.14
CA SER A 155 9.60 -9.21 2.18
C SER A 155 9.83 -8.08 3.17
N GLY A 156 10.97 -8.13 3.87
CA GLY A 156 11.57 -6.94 4.45
C GLY A 156 12.17 -6.00 3.42
N GLN A 157 12.23 -6.41 2.16
CA GLN A 157 12.73 -5.51 1.13
C GLN A 157 11.67 -4.45 0.84
N TRP A 158 12.16 -3.23 0.67
CA TRP A 158 11.33 -2.10 0.32
C TRP A 158 10.75 -2.25 -1.10
N LEU A 159 9.68 -1.54 -1.44
CA LEU A 159 8.99 -1.63 -2.75
C LEU A 159 9.85 -1.20 -3.96
N GLY A 160 11.05 -0.65 -3.73
CA GLY A 160 11.97 -0.13 -4.76
C GLY A 160 12.50 1.25 -4.35
N LEU A 161 12.79 2.15 -5.29
CA LEU A 161 12.68 3.59 -5.02
C LEU A 161 11.21 3.94 -4.71
N ILE A 162 10.86 5.23 -4.66
CA ILE A 162 9.47 5.69 -4.53
C ILE A 162 8.60 5.01 -5.62
N PRO A 163 7.41 4.45 -5.32
CA PRO A 163 6.51 3.92 -6.35
C PRO A 163 6.05 5.02 -7.31
N TYR A 164 5.71 4.68 -8.56
CA TYR A 164 5.27 5.66 -9.57
C TYR A 164 3.94 5.27 -10.18
N LEU A 165 3.13 6.26 -10.57
CA LEU A 165 1.96 6.11 -11.41
C LEU A 165 2.26 6.63 -12.81
N THR A 166 1.90 5.86 -13.83
CA THR A 166 1.98 6.28 -15.23
C THR A 166 0.76 5.86 -16.04
N LEU A 167 0.51 6.53 -17.16
CA LEU A 167 -0.54 6.13 -18.10
C LEU A 167 -0.06 4.93 -18.96
N PRO A 168 -0.97 4.06 -19.41
CA PRO A 168 -0.66 3.05 -20.43
C PRO A 168 -0.17 3.74 -21.71
N SER A 169 0.99 3.33 -22.22
CA SER A 169 1.57 3.79 -23.48
C SER A 169 1.16 2.91 -24.65
#